data_AF-A0A2E2WP41-F1
#
_entry.id   AF-A0A2E2WP41-F1
#
_cell.length_a   1.000
_cell.length_b   1.000
_cell.length_c   1.000
_cell.angle_alpha   90.00
_cell.angle_beta   90.00
_cell.angle_gamma   90.00
#
_symmetry.space_group_name_H-M   'P 1'
#
loop_
_entity.id
_entity.type
_entity.pdbx_description
1 polymer ?
#
loop_
_entity_poly.entity_id
_entity_poly.type
_entity_poly.pdbx_seq_one_letter_code
_entity_poly.pdbx_strand_id
1 'polypeptide(L)'
;MKKIYHFIVIIFICLLTNVFANNYSPQTLARIINQQKISKTDLLTINFNQNKMTAGVFQTRDPKLGIAKIYTAPVFNKIYPEQLQTTAKLAKQPALLEQYLTQYAKSWLSFLNNIQLVNYKTPQALLELIDRLAISNSPLNQLNALYRQNMSPKVAALNQELLAFYQLPTVNAPYNLTQLQQLFAQLKNYLSPLNSDDPAAAAFELAAARMNNQGRHDPISTLYEVAHIAPAPLQTWLYQLAQMTWQTLLNGAQAHINQEWAQLVIPFNEEFAETFPFNPMASQQANMNNFVNDFAPDGLFDNFITRYLKPFINTYQSRWTTTNLDGSGLRFSQSTLATLQTTQTIQQLFFPNGDQHIRVSFSLTSQTLPKTIKQIIVAIGKQRFTFNAANQTAKFTWPDWQDINGASSVTIIDQHNKKTTFSGVGPWGWWQVLQQADTQPANQAQTWMVSFKAGNQPIQLALSTNTAEYPFDIDRFKNFRLMERLG
;
A
#
# COMPACT_ATOMS: atom_id res chain seq x y z
N MET A 1 -23.85 64.34 -47.81
CA MET A 1 -22.84 63.44 -48.43
C MET A 1 -21.79 62.86 -47.46
N LYS A 2 -21.30 63.57 -46.42
CA LYS A 2 -20.32 63.00 -45.46
C LYS A 2 -20.83 61.91 -44.49
N LYS A 3 -22.14 61.84 -44.21
CA LYS A 3 -22.71 60.81 -43.31
C LYS A 3 -22.96 59.44 -43.98
N ILE A 4 -23.08 59.39 -45.30
CA ILE A 4 -23.32 58.14 -46.05
C ILE A 4 -22.01 57.35 -46.24
N TYR A 5 -20.86 58.03 -46.35
CA TYR A 5 -19.55 57.36 -46.41
C TYR A 5 -19.13 56.70 -45.09
N HIS A 6 -19.50 57.26 -43.93
CA HIS A 6 -19.20 56.62 -42.64
C HIS A 6 -20.03 55.35 -42.41
N PHE A 7 -21.27 55.32 -42.90
CA PHE A 7 -22.14 54.14 -42.73
C PHE A 7 -21.75 52.99 -43.67
N ILE A 8 -21.29 53.28 -44.89
CA ILE A 8 -20.82 52.26 -45.85
C ILE A 8 -19.46 51.67 -45.42
N VAL A 9 -18.57 52.47 -44.81
CA VAL A 9 -17.30 51.97 -44.27
C VAL A 9 -17.50 51.09 -43.03
N ILE A 10 -18.48 51.42 -42.17
CA ILE A 10 -18.80 50.59 -41.00
C ILE A 10 -19.48 49.28 -41.42
N ILE A 11 -20.34 49.28 -42.44
CA ILE A 11 -20.98 48.04 -42.93
C ILE A 11 -19.98 47.14 -43.68
N PHE A 12 -19.01 47.70 -44.42
CA PHE A 12 -17.94 46.90 -45.06
C PHE A 12 -16.94 46.33 -44.02
N ILE A 13 -16.68 47.06 -42.93
CA ILE A 13 -15.91 46.57 -41.78
C ILE A 13 -16.72 45.53 -40.99
N CYS A 14 -18.04 45.67 -40.88
CA CYS A 14 -18.92 44.66 -40.28
C CYS A 14 -19.04 43.36 -41.10
N LEU A 15 -18.99 43.45 -42.44
CA LEU A 15 -19.00 42.27 -43.32
C LEU A 15 -17.65 41.55 -43.38
N LEU A 16 -16.54 42.27 -43.22
CA LEU A 16 -15.20 41.66 -43.05
C LEU A 16 -15.00 41.12 -41.63
N THR A 17 -15.61 41.69 -40.60
CA THR A 17 -15.44 41.21 -39.21
C THR A 17 -16.09 39.86 -38.94
N ASN A 18 -17.10 39.43 -39.71
CA ASN A 18 -17.66 38.08 -39.56
C ASN A 18 -16.77 36.96 -40.12
N VAL A 19 -15.87 37.26 -41.06
CA VAL A 19 -14.89 36.28 -41.57
C VAL A 19 -13.59 36.31 -40.76
N PHE A 20 -13.25 37.46 -40.17
CA PHE A 20 -12.03 37.63 -39.37
C PHE A 20 -12.18 37.31 -37.88
N ALA A 21 -13.39 37.39 -37.30
CA ALA A 21 -13.65 37.00 -35.91
C ALA A 21 -13.41 35.50 -35.65
N ASN A 22 -13.60 34.66 -36.67
CA ASN A 22 -13.26 33.22 -36.61
C ASN A 22 -11.80 32.91 -36.94
N ASN A 23 -11.05 33.89 -37.45
CA ASN A 23 -9.66 33.69 -37.87
C ASN A 23 -8.65 34.15 -36.82
N TYR A 24 -9.07 34.96 -35.85
CA TYR A 24 -8.15 35.75 -35.05
C TYR A 24 -8.80 36.29 -33.74
N SER A 25 -8.27 35.95 -32.55
CA SER A 25 -8.16 36.94 -31.45
C SER A 25 -6.72 37.44 -31.13
N PRO A 26 -5.95 37.94 -32.11
CA PRO A 26 -4.94 38.98 -32.02
C PRO A 26 -5.36 40.28 -31.33
N GLN A 27 -6.63 40.49 -30.96
CA GLN A 27 -7.10 41.76 -30.37
C GLN A 27 -6.35 42.15 -29.08
N THR A 28 -5.91 41.16 -28.29
CA THR A 28 -5.07 41.37 -27.09
C THR A 28 -3.58 41.33 -27.39
N LEU A 29 -3.15 40.44 -28.28
CA LEU A 29 -1.77 40.41 -28.81
C LEU A 29 -1.37 41.78 -29.38
N ALA A 30 -2.34 42.54 -29.92
CA ALA A 30 -2.22 43.91 -30.38
C ALA A 30 -2.22 45.00 -29.27
N ARG A 31 -2.82 44.78 -28.08
CA ARG A 31 -2.73 45.72 -26.94
C ARG A 31 -1.38 45.64 -26.21
N ILE A 32 -0.75 44.48 -26.26
CA ILE A 32 0.57 44.21 -25.66
C ILE A 32 1.71 44.77 -26.53
N ILE A 33 1.52 44.86 -27.85
CA ILE A 33 2.52 45.41 -28.79
C ILE A 33 2.41 46.94 -28.91
N ASN A 34 1.22 47.53 -28.73
CA ASN A 34 1.01 48.99 -28.85
C ASN A 34 0.45 49.62 -27.56
N GLN A 35 1.36 50.16 -26.75
CA GLN A 35 1.16 51.29 -25.83
C GLN A 35 -0.12 51.34 -24.96
N GLN A 36 -0.36 50.33 -24.12
CA GLN A 36 -0.89 50.64 -22.79
C GLN A 36 0.02 50.01 -21.75
N LYS A 37 0.38 50.78 -20.73
CA LYS A 37 1.15 50.32 -19.56
C LYS A 37 0.36 49.20 -18.91
N ILE A 38 0.57 47.97 -19.35
CA ILE A 38 0.05 46.84 -18.60
C ILE A 38 0.99 46.73 -17.41
N SER A 39 0.49 47.12 -16.23
CA SER A 39 1.32 47.08 -15.03
C SER A 39 1.79 45.64 -14.80
N LYS A 40 2.94 45.44 -14.14
CA LYS A 40 3.41 44.10 -13.74
C LYS A 40 2.35 43.30 -12.96
N THR A 41 1.35 43.99 -12.42
CA THR A 41 0.19 43.49 -11.67
C THR A 41 -1.04 43.16 -12.54
N ASP A 42 -1.14 43.66 -13.78
CA ASP A 42 -2.34 43.49 -14.65
C ASP A 42 -2.18 42.36 -15.68
N LEU A 43 -0.94 42.00 -16.05
CA LEU A 43 -0.67 40.83 -16.90
C LEU A 43 -0.44 39.61 -16.03
N LEU A 44 -1.52 38.87 -15.78
CA LEU A 44 -1.45 37.43 -15.51
C LEU A 44 -0.43 37.05 -14.43
N THR A 45 -0.40 37.81 -13.33
CA THR A 45 -0.12 37.19 -12.05
C THR A 45 -1.33 36.30 -11.82
N ILE A 46 -1.28 35.04 -12.26
CA ILE A 46 -2.04 33.99 -11.60
C ILE A 46 -1.44 33.97 -10.20
N ASN A 47 -1.94 34.86 -9.36
CA ASN A 47 -1.45 35.08 -8.02
C ASN A 47 -2.09 33.98 -7.21
N PHE A 48 -1.72 32.73 -7.50
CA PHE A 48 -2.08 31.56 -6.74
C PHE A 48 -1.83 31.86 -5.24
N ASN A 49 -0.82 32.68 -4.91
CA ASN A 49 -0.49 33.06 -3.54
C ASN A 49 -1.31 34.22 -2.93
N GLN A 50 -2.04 35.05 -3.69
CA GLN A 50 -2.79 36.20 -3.14
C GLN A 50 -4.31 36.02 -3.17
N ASN A 51 -4.85 35.12 -3.98
CA ASN A 51 -6.26 34.74 -3.90
C ASN A 51 -6.40 33.52 -2.97
N LYS A 52 -6.98 33.73 -1.78
CA LYS A 52 -7.19 32.70 -0.75
C LYS A 52 -7.91 31.44 -1.27
N MET A 53 -8.71 31.56 -2.34
CA MET A 53 -9.45 30.45 -2.97
C MET A 53 -8.59 29.60 -3.94
N THR A 54 -7.54 30.16 -4.54
CA THR A 54 -6.64 29.45 -5.49
C THR A 54 -5.30 29.04 -4.86
N ALA A 55 -4.94 29.61 -3.71
CA ALA A 55 -3.76 29.23 -2.95
C ALA A 55 -3.82 27.77 -2.55
N GLY A 56 -2.74 27.04 -2.79
CA GLY A 56 -2.62 25.64 -2.36
C GLY A 56 -3.17 24.58 -3.32
N VAL A 57 -3.68 24.91 -4.51
CA VAL A 57 -4.04 23.87 -5.50
C VAL A 57 -2.94 23.68 -6.53
N PHE A 58 -2.52 24.76 -7.18
CA PHE A 58 -1.46 24.75 -8.19
C PHE A 58 -0.26 25.60 -7.75
N GLN A 59 0.93 25.16 -8.16
CA GLN A 59 2.18 25.90 -8.01
C GLN A 59 3.03 25.77 -9.29
N THR A 60 3.99 26.67 -9.49
CA THR A 60 4.93 26.58 -10.62
C THR A 60 6.19 25.82 -10.22
N ARG A 61 6.80 25.05 -11.14
CA ARG A 61 8.09 24.38 -10.91
C ARG A 61 9.24 25.38 -10.95
N ASP A 62 9.27 26.20 -12.00
CA ASP A 62 10.17 27.34 -12.09
C ASP A 62 9.37 28.65 -11.92
N PRO A 63 9.55 29.39 -10.80
CA PRO A 63 8.89 30.67 -10.60
C PRO A 63 9.32 31.73 -11.63
N LYS A 64 10.44 31.49 -12.35
CA LYS A 64 10.94 32.35 -13.41
C LYS A 64 10.26 32.09 -14.76
N LEU A 65 9.54 30.98 -14.95
CA LEU A 65 8.76 30.67 -16.15
C LEU A 65 7.31 31.12 -15.95
N GLY A 66 7.07 32.42 -16.20
CA GLY A 66 5.74 33.03 -16.16
C GLY A 66 5.33 33.58 -17.52
N ILE A 67 4.01 33.69 -17.73
CA ILE A 67 3.41 34.32 -18.92
C ILE A 67 4.10 35.65 -19.21
N ALA A 68 4.34 36.52 -18.21
CA ALA A 68 4.98 37.82 -18.39
C ALA A 68 6.30 37.81 -19.20
N LYS A 69 7.12 36.74 -19.18
CA LYS A 69 8.35 36.67 -20.00
C LYS A 69 8.10 36.42 -21.48
N ILE A 70 7.00 35.76 -21.81
CA ILE A 70 6.59 35.40 -23.19
C ILE A 70 6.10 36.64 -23.96
N TYR A 71 5.62 37.66 -23.23
CA TYR A 71 4.92 38.83 -23.78
C TYR A 71 5.73 40.12 -23.70
N THR A 72 7.03 40.06 -23.41
CA THR A 72 7.84 41.28 -23.32
C THR A 72 8.26 41.79 -24.70
N ALA A 73 8.16 43.11 -24.92
CA ALA A 73 8.66 43.77 -26.13
C ALA A 73 10.11 43.39 -26.48
N PRO A 74 11.05 43.25 -25.51
CA PRO A 74 12.40 42.76 -25.79
C PRO A 74 12.49 41.35 -26.37
N VAL A 75 11.62 40.42 -25.96
CA VAL A 75 11.58 39.06 -26.53
C VAL A 75 10.97 39.08 -27.93
N PHE A 76 9.92 39.88 -28.13
CA PHE A 76 9.35 40.11 -29.46
C PHE A 76 10.38 40.73 -30.43
N ASN A 77 11.09 41.78 -30.00
CA ASN A 77 12.09 42.49 -30.80
C ASN A 77 13.39 41.70 -31.06
N LYS A 78 13.67 40.66 -30.26
CA LYS A 78 14.79 39.72 -30.52
C LYS A 78 14.47 38.72 -31.63
N ILE A 79 13.19 38.42 -31.84
CA ILE A 79 12.74 37.42 -32.80
C ILE A 79 12.30 38.10 -34.11
N TYR A 80 11.83 39.35 -34.05
CA TYR A 80 11.31 40.10 -35.20
C TYR A 80 11.94 41.49 -35.34
N PRO A 81 12.34 41.92 -36.56
CA PRO A 81 12.82 43.28 -36.81
C PRO A 81 11.76 44.35 -36.48
N GLU A 82 12.20 45.54 -36.02
CA GLU A 82 11.29 46.65 -35.66
C GLU A 82 10.30 47.06 -36.77
N GLN A 83 10.65 46.82 -38.02
CA GLN A 83 9.84 47.22 -39.18
C GLN A 83 8.51 46.45 -39.30
N LEU A 84 8.35 45.37 -38.53
CA LEU A 84 7.18 44.48 -38.52
C LEU A 84 6.20 44.73 -37.35
N GLN A 85 6.44 45.77 -36.55
CA GLN A 85 5.73 46.11 -35.30
C GLN A 85 4.25 46.52 -35.42
N THR A 86 3.65 46.50 -36.62
CA THR A 86 2.19 46.73 -36.75
C THR A 86 1.52 45.43 -37.17
N THR A 87 0.42 45.08 -36.51
CA THR A 87 -0.42 43.91 -36.85
C THR A 87 -0.79 43.88 -38.34
N ALA A 88 -0.99 45.05 -38.94
CA ALA A 88 -1.27 45.22 -40.36
C ALA A 88 -0.10 44.88 -41.29
N LYS A 89 1.17 45.01 -40.85
CA LYS A 89 2.36 44.61 -41.63
C LYS A 89 2.69 43.13 -41.41
N LEU A 90 2.57 42.64 -40.17
CA LEU A 90 2.78 41.22 -39.85
C LEU A 90 1.76 40.32 -40.58
N ALA A 91 0.49 40.75 -40.64
CA ALA A 91 -0.57 40.04 -41.37
C ALA A 91 -0.34 39.97 -42.89
N LYS A 92 0.53 40.82 -43.45
CA LYS A 92 0.91 40.80 -44.87
C LYS A 92 2.10 39.88 -45.16
N GLN A 93 2.68 39.25 -44.14
CA GLN A 93 3.78 38.29 -44.25
C GLN A 93 3.39 36.95 -43.60
N PRO A 94 2.66 36.09 -44.33
CA PRO A 94 2.03 34.89 -43.76
C PRO A 94 3.02 33.93 -43.10
N ALA A 95 4.21 33.72 -43.68
CA ALA A 95 5.24 32.86 -43.11
C ALA A 95 5.76 33.38 -41.75
N LEU A 96 5.90 34.70 -41.60
CA LEU A 96 6.38 35.31 -40.37
C LEU A 96 5.31 35.26 -39.26
N LEU A 97 4.05 35.45 -39.64
CA LEU A 97 2.92 35.31 -38.75
C LEU A 97 2.78 33.86 -38.25
N GLU A 98 2.95 32.88 -39.13
CA GLU A 98 2.92 31.46 -38.76
C GLU A 98 4.04 31.10 -37.77
N GLN A 99 5.27 31.61 -38.00
CA GLN A 99 6.38 31.45 -37.07
C GLN A 99 6.06 32.05 -35.70
N TYR A 100 5.43 33.22 -35.66
CA TYR A 100 5.01 33.88 -34.43
C TYR A 100 3.98 33.07 -33.65
N LEU A 101 2.91 32.63 -34.32
CA LEU A 101 1.85 31.84 -33.70
C LEU A 101 2.38 30.49 -33.18
N THR A 102 3.33 29.89 -33.90
CA THR A 102 4.03 28.67 -33.45
C THR A 102 4.85 28.90 -32.18
N GLN A 103 5.64 29.97 -32.13
CA GLN A 103 6.43 30.29 -30.94
C GLN A 103 5.55 30.66 -29.75
N TYR A 104 4.44 31.34 -30.01
CA TYR A 104 3.44 31.67 -29.01
C TYR A 104 2.79 30.42 -28.41
N ALA A 105 2.36 29.47 -29.25
CA ALA A 105 1.85 28.16 -28.82
C ALA A 105 2.88 27.41 -27.95
N LYS A 106 4.14 27.31 -28.39
CA LYS A 106 5.23 26.66 -27.63
C LYS A 106 5.45 27.28 -26.25
N SER A 107 5.30 28.59 -26.16
CA SER A 107 5.48 29.33 -24.92
C SER A 107 4.33 29.08 -23.93
N TRP A 108 3.09 29.02 -24.42
CA TRP A 108 1.93 28.59 -23.62
C TRP A 108 2.04 27.16 -23.15
N LEU A 109 2.49 26.27 -24.03
CA LEU A 109 2.72 24.87 -23.69
C LEU A 109 3.73 24.73 -22.56
N SER A 110 4.86 25.44 -22.68
CA SER A 110 5.88 25.50 -21.62
C SER A 110 5.32 26.03 -20.30
N PHE A 111 4.46 27.05 -20.35
CA PHE A 111 3.82 27.60 -19.15
C PHE A 111 2.85 26.60 -18.51
N LEU A 112 1.97 25.97 -19.28
CA LEU A 112 1.02 24.97 -18.78
C LEU A 112 1.74 23.76 -18.18
N ASN A 113 2.80 23.29 -18.83
CA ASN A 113 3.63 22.18 -18.34
C ASN A 113 4.51 22.55 -17.13
N ASN A 114 4.68 23.84 -16.85
CA ASN A 114 5.35 24.34 -15.64
C ASN A 114 4.44 24.34 -14.40
N ILE A 115 3.12 24.21 -14.59
CA ILE A 115 2.15 24.15 -13.49
C ILE A 115 2.07 22.71 -12.96
N GLN A 116 2.08 22.55 -11.64
CA GLN A 116 1.92 21.27 -10.95
C GLN A 116 0.94 21.39 -9.79
N LEU A 117 0.33 20.28 -9.40
CA LEU A 117 -0.45 20.23 -8.15
C LEU A 117 0.49 20.39 -6.95
N VAL A 118 -0.03 21.03 -5.90
CA VAL A 118 0.65 21.07 -4.61
C VAL A 118 0.61 19.67 -4.00
N ASN A 119 1.78 19.18 -3.58
CA ASN A 119 1.91 17.87 -2.95
C ASN A 119 1.66 17.99 -1.44
N TYR A 120 0.60 17.36 -0.95
CA TYR A 120 0.23 17.34 0.46
C TYR A 120 0.56 15.99 1.10
N LYS A 121 1.04 16.05 2.34
CA LYS A 121 1.38 14.86 3.14
C LYS A 121 0.30 14.48 4.16
N THR A 122 -0.64 15.39 4.45
CA THR A 122 -1.66 15.18 5.47
C THR A 122 -3.03 14.93 4.83
N PRO A 123 -3.86 14.05 5.42
CA PRO A 123 -5.22 13.81 4.93
C PRO A 123 -6.07 15.08 4.85
N GLN A 124 -6.04 15.93 5.88
CA GLN A 124 -6.84 17.17 5.88
C GLN A 124 -6.46 18.10 4.72
N ALA A 125 -5.18 18.28 4.44
CA ALA A 125 -4.77 19.16 3.35
C ALA A 125 -5.10 18.58 1.96
N LEU A 126 -5.10 17.24 1.83
CA LEU A 126 -5.60 16.58 0.62
C LEU A 126 -7.11 16.81 0.44
N LEU A 127 -7.91 16.67 1.50
CA LEU A 127 -9.35 16.93 1.44
C LEU A 127 -9.63 18.39 1.06
N GLU A 128 -8.90 19.35 1.63
CA GLU A 128 -9.01 20.77 1.25
C GLU A 128 -8.67 21.01 -0.23
N LEU A 129 -7.67 20.32 -0.77
CA LEU A 129 -7.32 20.41 -2.20
C LEU A 129 -8.48 19.89 -3.06
N ILE A 130 -9.03 18.71 -2.74
CA ILE A 130 -10.14 18.10 -3.48
C ILE A 130 -11.39 18.98 -3.40
N ASP A 131 -11.67 19.56 -2.24
CA ASP A 131 -12.77 20.50 -2.03
C ASP A 131 -12.69 21.71 -2.95
N ARG A 132 -11.49 22.31 -3.08
CA ARG A 132 -11.26 23.45 -3.98
C ARG A 132 -11.36 23.06 -5.46
N LEU A 133 -11.07 21.80 -5.81
CA LEU A 133 -11.21 21.29 -7.17
C LEU A 133 -12.66 20.96 -7.53
N ALA A 134 -13.47 20.52 -6.56
CA ALA A 134 -14.85 20.08 -6.76
C ALA A 134 -15.85 21.22 -6.98
N ILE A 135 -15.54 22.46 -6.57
CA ILE A 135 -16.47 23.59 -6.73
C ILE A 135 -16.62 24.06 -8.19
N SER A 136 -17.76 24.68 -8.51
CA SER A 136 -18.08 25.17 -9.85
C SER A 136 -17.08 26.22 -10.38
N ASN A 137 -16.52 27.06 -9.51
CA ASN A 137 -15.49 28.06 -9.82
C ASN A 137 -14.09 27.62 -9.37
N SER A 138 -13.75 26.34 -9.57
CA SER A 138 -12.48 25.76 -9.15
C SER A 138 -11.26 26.44 -9.80
N PRO A 139 -10.06 26.31 -9.21
CA PRO A 139 -8.82 26.80 -9.82
C PRO A 139 -8.56 26.25 -11.23
N LEU A 140 -9.00 25.02 -11.53
CA LEU A 140 -8.91 24.44 -12.87
C LEU A 140 -9.80 25.19 -13.87
N ASN A 141 -11.05 25.50 -13.49
CA ASN A 141 -11.97 26.26 -14.34
C ASN A 141 -11.45 27.68 -14.57
N GLN A 142 -10.93 28.34 -13.54
CA GLN A 142 -10.34 29.67 -13.65
C GLN A 142 -9.11 29.66 -14.57
N LEU A 143 -8.22 28.67 -14.43
CA LEU A 143 -7.07 28.49 -15.31
C LEU A 143 -7.48 28.25 -16.77
N ASN A 144 -8.50 27.41 -16.99
CA ASN A 144 -9.01 27.15 -18.32
C ASN A 144 -9.64 28.39 -18.96
N ALA A 145 -10.47 29.12 -18.21
CA ALA A 145 -11.10 30.36 -18.67
C ALA A 145 -10.03 31.40 -19.06
N LEU A 146 -8.99 31.54 -18.24
CA LEU A 146 -7.86 32.43 -18.49
C LEU A 146 -7.08 32.05 -19.75
N TYR A 147 -6.81 30.76 -19.92
CA TYR A 147 -6.17 30.23 -21.13
C TYR A 147 -7.02 30.53 -22.36
N ARG A 148 -8.33 30.25 -22.33
CA ARG A 148 -9.25 30.51 -23.44
C ARG A 148 -9.43 32.00 -23.77
N GLN A 149 -9.34 32.89 -22.78
CA GLN A 149 -9.37 34.34 -23.00
C GLN A 149 -8.14 34.84 -23.77
N ASN A 150 -7.01 34.13 -23.68
CA ASN A 150 -5.76 34.53 -24.32
C ASN A 150 -5.39 33.65 -25.52
N MET A 151 -6.07 32.52 -25.73
CA MET A 151 -5.78 31.56 -26.80
C MET A 151 -6.90 31.57 -27.85
N SER A 152 -6.54 31.55 -29.14
CA SER A 152 -7.52 31.33 -30.22
C SER A 152 -7.59 29.85 -30.62
N PRO A 153 -8.73 29.35 -31.12
CA PRO A 153 -8.86 27.95 -31.55
C PRO A 153 -7.81 27.52 -32.57
N LYS A 154 -7.45 28.41 -33.52
CA LYS A 154 -6.44 28.13 -34.55
C LYS A 154 -5.04 27.95 -33.99
N VAL A 155 -4.68 28.75 -32.98
CA VAL A 155 -3.36 28.66 -32.35
C VAL A 155 -3.31 27.45 -31.42
N ALA A 156 -4.40 27.16 -30.70
CA ALA A 156 -4.51 25.93 -29.92
C ALA A 156 -4.36 24.69 -30.81
N ALA A 157 -4.94 24.70 -32.01
CA ALA A 157 -4.83 23.60 -32.99
C ALA A 157 -3.40 23.35 -33.50
N LEU A 158 -2.42 24.23 -33.25
CA LEU A 158 -1.01 23.99 -33.58
C LEU A 158 -0.36 22.92 -32.69
N ASN A 159 -1.00 22.53 -31.58
CA ASN A 159 -0.52 21.47 -30.70
C ASN A 159 -1.70 20.75 -30.03
N GLN A 160 -1.69 19.42 -29.99
CA GLN A 160 -2.83 18.65 -29.50
C GLN A 160 -3.11 18.86 -27.99
N GLU A 161 -2.08 19.04 -27.16
CA GLU A 161 -2.22 19.30 -25.72
C GLU A 161 -2.92 20.64 -25.47
N LEU A 162 -2.50 21.67 -26.21
CA LEU A 162 -3.13 22.99 -26.19
C LEU A 162 -4.60 22.93 -26.65
N LEU A 163 -4.87 22.22 -27.75
CA LEU A 163 -6.22 22.07 -28.27
C LEU A 163 -7.14 21.35 -27.28
N ALA A 164 -6.66 20.25 -26.68
CA ALA A 164 -7.42 19.51 -25.68
C ALA A 164 -7.71 20.38 -24.44
N PHE A 165 -6.73 21.15 -23.96
CA PHE A 165 -6.95 22.09 -22.87
C PHE A 165 -7.97 23.17 -23.27
N TYR A 166 -7.90 23.70 -24.49
CA TYR A 166 -8.88 24.66 -25.01
C TYR A 166 -10.31 24.11 -25.01
N GLN A 167 -10.46 22.82 -25.32
CA GLN A 167 -11.73 22.13 -25.48
C GLN A 167 -12.33 21.57 -24.18
N LEU A 168 -11.67 21.70 -23.02
CA LEU A 168 -12.17 21.18 -21.74
C LEU A 168 -13.63 21.54 -21.40
N PRO A 169 -14.18 22.72 -21.74
CA PRO A 169 -15.60 23.03 -21.49
C PRO A 169 -16.59 22.29 -22.41
N THR A 170 -16.12 21.54 -23.41
CA THR A 170 -16.96 20.92 -24.44
C THR A 170 -17.65 19.68 -23.89
N VAL A 171 -18.98 19.68 -23.86
CA VAL A 171 -19.79 18.65 -23.18
C VAL A 171 -19.66 17.24 -23.78
N ASN A 172 -19.34 17.14 -25.08
CA ASN A 172 -19.28 15.85 -25.80
C ASN A 172 -17.87 15.26 -25.92
N ALA A 173 -16.89 15.79 -25.18
CA ALA A 173 -15.54 15.23 -25.13
C ALA A 173 -15.49 13.98 -24.22
N PRO A 174 -14.48 13.08 -24.39
CA PRO A 174 -14.29 11.91 -23.52
C PRO A 174 -14.17 12.26 -22.03
N TYR A 175 -13.70 13.47 -21.73
CA TYR A 175 -13.73 14.11 -20.42
C TYR A 175 -13.92 15.63 -20.61
N ASN A 176 -14.55 16.30 -19.66
CA ASN A 176 -14.78 17.75 -19.69
C ASN A 176 -14.80 18.35 -18.28
N LEU A 177 -14.85 19.68 -18.16
CA LEU A 177 -14.82 20.37 -16.85
C LEU A 177 -15.94 19.91 -15.91
N THR A 178 -17.14 19.70 -16.42
CA THR A 178 -18.29 19.26 -15.59
C THR A 178 -18.08 17.83 -15.08
N GLN A 179 -17.61 16.92 -15.93
CA GLN A 179 -17.31 15.54 -15.55
C GLN A 179 -16.15 15.48 -14.54
N LEU A 180 -15.10 16.28 -14.74
CA LEU A 180 -13.99 16.38 -13.78
C LEU A 180 -14.47 16.91 -12.43
N GLN A 181 -15.34 17.92 -12.40
CA GLN A 181 -15.95 18.43 -11.17
C GLN A 181 -16.78 17.37 -10.44
N GLN A 182 -17.59 16.62 -11.18
CA GLN A 182 -18.36 15.50 -10.63
C GLN A 182 -17.43 14.43 -10.06
N LEU A 183 -16.35 14.09 -10.74
CA LEU A 183 -15.35 13.14 -10.26
C LEU A 183 -14.66 13.63 -8.97
N PHE A 184 -14.28 14.91 -8.90
CA PHE A 184 -13.72 15.48 -7.67
C PHE A 184 -14.74 15.50 -6.52
N ALA A 185 -16.02 15.75 -6.80
CA ALA A 185 -17.08 15.67 -5.80
C ALA A 185 -17.33 14.22 -5.33
N GLN A 186 -17.28 13.24 -6.24
CA GLN A 186 -17.35 11.82 -5.89
C GLN A 186 -16.16 11.39 -5.04
N LEU A 187 -14.95 11.83 -5.39
CA LEU A 187 -13.74 11.58 -4.61
C LEU A 187 -13.84 12.19 -3.21
N LYS A 188 -14.33 13.43 -3.10
CA LYS A 188 -14.60 14.07 -1.81
C LYS A 188 -15.53 13.21 -0.95
N ASN A 189 -16.65 12.76 -1.52
CA ASN A 189 -17.63 11.96 -0.80
C ASN A 189 -17.05 10.60 -0.39
N TYR A 190 -16.26 9.98 -1.27
CA TYR A 190 -15.56 8.72 -0.97
C TYR A 190 -14.59 8.86 0.21
N LEU A 191 -13.92 10.01 0.34
CA LEU A 191 -12.96 10.28 1.41
C LEU A 191 -13.59 10.94 2.66
N SER A 192 -14.91 11.17 2.68
CA SER A 192 -15.57 11.82 3.82
C SER A 192 -15.36 11.11 5.17
N PRO A 193 -15.21 9.77 5.26
CA PRO A 193 -14.91 9.09 6.53
C PRO A 193 -13.61 9.55 7.20
N LEU A 194 -12.67 10.14 6.46
CA LEU A 194 -11.42 10.67 7.01
C LEU A 194 -11.61 11.92 7.90
N ASN A 195 -12.82 12.50 7.93
CA ASN A 195 -13.18 13.57 8.85
C ASN A 195 -13.67 13.08 10.23
N SER A 196 -13.59 11.76 10.50
CA SER A 196 -13.95 11.18 11.78
C SER A 196 -12.91 11.45 12.88
N ASP A 197 -13.24 11.09 14.12
CA ASP A 197 -12.34 11.21 15.28
C ASP A 197 -11.11 10.28 15.19
N ASP A 198 -11.20 9.20 14.41
CA ASP A 198 -10.06 8.32 14.05
C ASP A 198 -9.89 8.23 12.52
N PRO A 199 -9.19 9.21 11.91
CA PRO A 199 -8.91 9.19 10.48
C PRO A 199 -8.06 8.00 10.01
N ALA A 200 -7.25 7.40 10.91
CA ALA A 200 -6.38 6.28 10.55
C ALA A 200 -7.20 4.99 10.39
N ALA A 201 -8.14 4.73 11.31
CA ALA A 201 -9.09 3.63 11.19
C ALA A 201 -9.98 3.77 9.94
N ALA A 202 -10.48 4.99 9.68
CA ALA A 202 -11.27 5.25 8.48
C ALA A 202 -10.45 5.04 7.19
N ALA A 203 -9.18 5.46 7.17
CA ALA A 203 -8.27 5.21 6.06
C ALA A 203 -8.01 3.71 5.84
N PHE A 204 -7.86 2.95 6.93
CA PHE A 204 -7.75 1.49 6.89
C PHE A 204 -8.95 0.84 6.22
N GLU A 205 -10.19 1.18 6.62
CA GLU A 205 -11.40 0.61 6.02
C GLU A 205 -11.49 0.90 4.51
N LEU A 206 -11.25 2.15 4.11
CA LEU A 206 -11.25 2.54 2.70
C LEU A 206 -10.16 1.81 1.91
N ALA A 207 -8.96 1.67 2.49
CA ALA A 207 -7.85 0.97 1.82
C ALA A 207 -8.12 -0.54 1.70
N ALA A 208 -8.61 -1.17 2.76
CA ALA A 208 -8.94 -2.60 2.77
C ALA A 208 -10.06 -2.92 1.77
N ALA A 209 -11.13 -2.12 1.75
CA ALA A 209 -12.22 -2.24 0.79
C ALA A 209 -11.71 -2.12 -0.65
N ARG A 210 -10.83 -1.13 -0.91
CA ARG A 210 -10.25 -0.93 -2.23
C ARG A 210 -9.36 -2.08 -2.68
N MET A 211 -8.50 -2.60 -1.80
CA MET A 211 -7.65 -3.76 -2.10
C MET A 211 -8.48 -5.01 -2.42
N ASN A 212 -9.49 -5.30 -1.59
CA ASN A 212 -10.37 -6.45 -1.76
C ASN A 212 -11.16 -6.37 -3.09
N ASN A 213 -11.60 -5.18 -3.47
CA ASN A 213 -12.33 -4.95 -4.72
C ASN A 213 -11.41 -4.68 -5.92
N GLN A 214 -10.08 -4.74 -5.77
CA GLN A 214 -9.09 -4.47 -6.82
C GLN A 214 -9.30 -3.11 -7.51
N GLY A 215 -9.72 -2.10 -6.74
CA GLY A 215 -10.00 -0.76 -7.25
C GLY A 215 -11.25 -0.63 -8.13
N ARG A 216 -12.13 -1.64 -8.18
CA ARG A 216 -13.33 -1.58 -9.02
C ARG A 216 -14.35 -0.59 -8.46
N HIS A 217 -14.92 0.24 -9.34
CA HIS A 217 -16.00 1.20 -9.05
C HIS A 217 -15.65 2.25 -7.98
N ASP A 218 -14.39 2.67 -7.90
CA ASP A 218 -13.96 3.75 -6.99
C ASP A 218 -13.44 4.98 -7.76
N PRO A 219 -13.56 6.19 -7.18
CA PRO A 219 -13.17 7.43 -7.87
C PRO A 219 -11.65 7.60 -8.04
N ILE A 220 -10.80 6.88 -7.29
CA ILE A 220 -9.35 6.88 -7.49
C ILE A 220 -9.01 6.15 -8.80
N SER A 221 -9.65 5.01 -9.06
CA SER A 221 -9.51 4.29 -10.32
C SER A 221 -10.08 5.08 -11.50
N THR A 222 -11.23 5.73 -11.33
CA THR A 222 -11.77 6.62 -12.37
C THR A 222 -10.84 7.81 -12.66
N LEU A 223 -10.14 8.35 -11.66
CA LEU A 223 -9.10 9.35 -11.90
C LEU A 223 -7.96 8.80 -12.77
N TYR A 224 -7.49 7.58 -12.51
CA TYR A 224 -6.47 6.93 -13.35
C TYR A 224 -6.94 6.72 -14.78
N GLU A 225 -8.20 6.30 -14.97
CA GLU A 225 -8.82 6.10 -16.29
C GLU A 225 -8.88 7.41 -17.09
N VAL A 226 -9.37 8.50 -16.46
CA VAL A 226 -9.43 9.82 -17.11
C VAL A 226 -8.02 10.36 -17.36
N ALA A 227 -7.08 10.16 -16.44
CA ALA A 227 -5.68 10.55 -16.62
C ALA A 227 -5.05 9.85 -17.83
N HIS A 228 -5.37 8.58 -18.07
CA HIS A 228 -4.81 7.80 -19.17
C HIS A 228 -5.16 8.37 -20.55
N ILE A 229 -6.38 8.90 -20.71
CA ILE A 229 -6.87 9.45 -21.99
C ILE A 229 -6.67 10.96 -22.12
N ALA A 230 -6.35 11.66 -21.03
CA ALA A 230 -6.04 13.08 -21.05
C ALA A 230 -4.60 13.32 -21.57
N PRO A 231 -4.32 14.42 -22.29
CA PRO A 231 -2.97 14.87 -22.58
C PRO A 231 -2.39 15.67 -21.41
N ALA A 232 -1.09 15.94 -21.48
CA ALA A 232 -0.44 16.89 -20.57
C ALA A 232 -1.05 18.31 -20.71
N PRO A 233 -1.03 19.13 -19.65
CA PRO A 233 -0.57 18.81 -18.29
C PRO A 233 -1.63 18.07 -17.44
N LEU A 234 -2.88 17.98 -17.91
CA LEU A 234 -3.99 17.44 -17.12
C LEU A 234 -3.75 15.98 -16.71
N GLN A 235 -3.21 15.17 -17.63
CA GLN A 235 -2.75 13.80 -17.35
C GLN A 235 -1.90 13.73 -16.07
N THR A 236 -0.89 14.59 -15.97
CA THR A 236 0.05 14.59 -14.86
C THR A 236 -0.67 14.92 -13.56
N TRP A 237 -1.55 15.93 -13.57
CA TRP A 237 -2.28 16.34 -12.37
C TRP A 237 -3.23 15.24 -11.88
N LEU A 238 -3.95 14.58 -12.79
CA LEU A 238 -4.90 13.52 -12.40
C LEU A 238 -4.18 12.28 -11.86
N TYR A 239 -3.07 11.85 -12.51
CA TYR A 239 -2.22 10.78 -11.97
C TYR A 239 -1.66 11.13 -10.59
N GLN A 240 -1.16 12.37 -10.41
CA GLN A 240 -0.64 12.83 -9.12
C GLN A 240 -1.71 12.82 -8.03
N LEU A 241 -2.92 13.30 -8.32
CA LEU A 241 -4.01 13.31 -7.36
C LEU A 241 -4.44 11.90 -6.96
N ALA A 242 -4.57 10.98 -7.93
CA ALA A 242 -4.89 9.58 -7.67
C ALA A 242 -3.82 8.91 -6.80
N GLN A 243 -2.54 9.10 -7.13
CA GLN A 243 -1.41 8.57 -6.36
C GLN A 243 -1.36 9.15 -4.94
N MET A 244 -1.50 10.46 -4.78
CA MET A 244 -1.53 11.12 -3.47
C MET A 244 -2.68 10.60 -2.61
N THR A 245 -3.86 10.43 -3.21
CA THR A 245 -5.02 9.89 -2.51
C THR A 245 -4.77 8.47 -2.04
N TRP A 246 -4.29 7.61 -2.94
CA TRP A 246 -4.02 6.21 -2.61
C TRP A 246 -2.95 6.06 -1.53
N GLN A 247 -1.86 6.83 -1.63
CA GLN A 247 -0.79 6.85 -0.63
C GLN A 247 -1.27 7.39 0.72
N THR A 248 -2.17 8.36 0.74
CA THR A 248 -2.74 8.88 1.99
C THR A 248 -3.55 7.81 2.72
N LEU A 249 -4.38 7.05 1.98
CA LEU A 249 -5.13 5.93 2.54
C LEU A 249 -4.21 4.82 3.06
N LEU A 250 -3.19 4.43 2.28
CA LEU A 250 -2.21 3.42 2.68
C LEU A 250 -1.42 3.85 3.94
N ASN A 251 -1.01 5.11 4.04
CA ASN A 251 -0.29 5.60 5.21
C ASN A 251 -1.17 5.60 6.47
N GLY A 252 -2.44 6.01 6.35
CA GLY A 252 -3.40 5.92 7.45
C GLY A 252 -3.67 4.47 7.86
N ALA A 253 -3.83 3.57 6.88
CA ALA A 253 -3.99 2.15 7.12
C ALA A 253 -2.79 1.54 7.86
N GLN A 254 -1.57 1.86 7.43
CA GLN A 254 -0.35 1.41 8.10
C GLN A 254 -0.26 1.92 9.55
N ALA A 255 -0.67 3.17 9.80
CA ALA A 255 -0.68 3.74 11.14
C ALA A 255 -1.67 3.01 12.05
N HIS A 256 -2.90 2.79 11.58
CA HIS A 256 -3.93 2.07 12.32
C HIS A 256 -3.50 0.62 12.60
N ILE A 257 -3.04 -0.11 11.59
CA ILE A 257 -2.58 -1.50 11.75
C ILE A 257 -1.43 -1.59 12.76
N ASN A 258 -0.48 -0.64 12.76
CA ASN A 258 0.61 -0.63 13.75
C ASN A 258 0.12 -0.33 15.18
N GLN A 259 -0.92 0.51 15.33
CA GLN A 259 -1.52 0.79 16.63
C GLN A 259 -2.22 -0.46 17.18
N GLU A 260 -3.03 -1.12 16.35
CA GLU A 260 -3.73 -2.35 16.71
C GLU A 260 -2.73 -3.48 17.00
N TRP A 261 -1.63 -3.56 16.25
CA TRP A 261 -0.54 -4.51 16.51
C TRP A 261 0.09 -4.29 17.89
N ALA A 262 0.43 -3.04 18.21
CA ALA A 262 1.02 -2.68 19.49
C ALA A 262 0.09 -2.99 20.67
N GLN A 263 -1.21 -2.80 20.48
CA GLN A 263 -2.20 -3.03 21.54
C GLN A 263 -2.57 -4.50 21.71
N LEU A 264 -2.80 -5.23 20.61
CA LEU A 264 -3.38 -6.57 20.63
C LEU A 264 -2.32 -7.66 20.61
N VAL A 265 -1.23 -7.47 19.85
CA VAL A 265 -0.30 -8.55 19.53
C VAL A 265 1.01 -8.44 20.31
N ILE A 266 1.56 -7.24 20.51
CA ILE A 266 2.82 -7.07 21.25
C ILE A 266 2.81 -7.61 22.69
N PRO A 267 1.70 -7.54 23.47
CA PRO A 267 1.66 -8.14 24.81
C PRO A 267 2.05 -9.63 24.84
N PHE A 268 1.88 -10.35 23.73
CA PHE A 268 2.38 -11.72 23.54
C PHE A 268 3.85 -11.88 23.92
N ASN A 269 4.70 -10.92 23.52
CA ASN A 269 6.14 -11.01 23.77
C ASN A 269 6.41 -11.04 25.28
N GLU A 270 5.78 -10.17 26.06
CA GLU A 270 5.97 -10.15 27.52
C GLU A 270 5.47 -11.44 28.16
N GLU A 271 4.35 -11.96 27.67
CA GLU A 271 3.73 -13.16 28.20
C GLU A 271 4.55 -14.44 27.95
N PHE A 272 5.05 -14.62 26.73
CA PHE A 272 5.68 -15.89 26.33
C PHE A 272 7.20 -15.83 26.33
N ALA A 273 7.85 -14.67 26.21
CA ALA A 273 9.28 -14.60 25.91
C ALA A 273 10.19 -15.28 26.93
N GLU A 274 9.81 -15.31 28.20
CA GLU A 274 10.58 -15.88 29.31
C GLU A 274 10.07 -17.26 29.74
N THR A 275 9.19 -17.89 28.97
CA THR A 275 8.57 -19.17 29.32
C THR A 275 8.98 -20.29 28.38
N PHE A 276 9.05 -21.53 28.88
CA PHE A 276 9.21 -22.71 28.04
C PHE A 276 7.90 -22.96 27.25
N PRO A 277 7.92 -23.19 25.92
CA PRO A 277 9.07 -23.53 25.07
C PRO A 277 9.78 -22.36 24.37
N PHE A 278 9.27 -21.13 24.47
CA PHE A 278 9.82 -19.95 23.80
C PHE A 278 11.21 -19.55 24.29
N ASN A 279 11.50 -19.80 25.56
CA ASN A 279 12.83 -19.82 26.12
C ASN A 279 13.14 -21.25 26.61
N PRO A 280 13.97 -22.02 25.89
CA PRO A 280 14.28 -23.40 26.25
C PRO A 280 14.98 -23.57 27.61
N MET A 281 15.53 -22.49 28.17
CA MET A 281 16.20 -22.46 29.48
C MET A 281 15.28 -22.01 30.63
N ALA A 282 14.03 -21.63 30.32
CA ALA A 282 13.10 -21.13 31.32
C ALA A 282 12.60 -22.24 32.25
N SER A 283 12.46 -21.91 33.54
CA SER A 283 11.85 -22.78 34.54
C SER A 283 10.32 -22.69 34.53
N GLN A 284 9.78 -21.51 34.22
CA GLN A 284 8.35 -21.29 34.05
C GLN A 284 7.89 -21.77 32.68
N GLN A 285 6.67 -22.31 32.63
CA GLN A 285 6.08 -22.82 31.39
C GLN A 285 5.02 -21.86 30.86
N ALA A 286 4.93 -21.78 29.53
CA ALA A 286 3.87 -21.08 28.84
C ALA A 286 2.52 -21.64 29.27
N ASN A 287 1.59 -20.76 29.65
CA ASN A 287 0.25 -21.18 30.03
C ASN A 287 -0.45 -21.80 28.80
N MET A 288 -0.97 -23.02 28.95
CA MET A 288 -1.58 -23.74 27.84
C MET A 288 -2.85 -23.08 27.32
N ASN A 289 -3.66 -22.47 28.18
CA ASN A 289 -4.89 -21.77 27.75
C ASN A 289 -4.56 -20.53 26.95
N ASN A 290 -3.54 -19.76 27.37
CA ASN A 290 -3.15 -18.56 26.65
C ASN A 290 -2.52 -18.93 25.29
N PHE A 291 -1.72 -20.01 25.25
CA PHE A 291 -1.22 -20.55 23.99
C PHE A 291 -2.36 -20.93 23.03
N VAL A 292 -3.44 -21.55 23.54
CA VAL A 292 -4.63 -21.85 22.74
C VAL A 292 -5.30 -20.57 22.26
N ASN A 293 -5.52 -19.59 23.14
CA ASN A 293 -6.16 -18.32 22.78
C ASN A 293 -5.42 -17.59 21.65
N ASP A 294 -4.09 -17.72 21.60
CA ASP A 294 -3.29 -16.97 20.64
C ASP A 294 -3.11 -17.70 19.30
N PHE A 295 -2.87 -19.01 19.33
CA PHE A 295 -2.50 -19.79 18.14
C PHE A 295 -3.63 -20.63 17.54
N ALA A 296 -4.73 -20.88 18.26
CA ALA A 296 -5.83 -21.67 17.73
C ALA A 296 -6.51 -20.99 16.52
N PRO A 297 -7.27 -21.74 15.71
CA PRO A 297 -8.22 -21.14 14.76
C PRO A 297 -9.13 -20.14 15.46
N ASP A 298 -9.39 -19.01 14.81
CA ASP A 298 -10.12 -17.87 15.39
C ASP A 298 -9.47 -17.29 16.67
N GLY A 299 -8.18 -17.58 16.90
CA GLY A 299 -7.37 -17.01 17.99
C GLY A 299 -6.77 -15.63 17.64
N LEU A 300 -5.90 -15.12 18.51
CA LEU A 300 -5.29 -13.78 18.37
C LEU A 300 -4.66 -13.56 16.98
N PHE A 301 -3.74 -14.45 16.57
CA PHE A 301 -3.01 -14.26 15.32
C PHE A 301 -3.90 -14.42 14.09
N ASP A 302 -4.81 -15.40 14.10
CA ASP A 302 -5.69 -15.67 12.97
C ASP A 302 -6.68 -14.51 12.75
N ASN A 303 -7.28 -14.01 13.84
CA ASN A 303 -8.13 -12.81 13.80
C ASN A 303 -7.35 -11.60 13.30
N PHE A 304 -6.14 -11.37 13.82
CA PHE A 304 -5.33 -10.22 13.40
C PHE A 304 -4.98 -10.29 11.92
N ILE A 305 -4.49 -11.44 11.45
CA ILE A 305 -4.15 -11.65 10.04
C ILE A 305 -5.37 -11.46 9.15
N THR A 306 -6.49 -12.10 9.50
CA THR A 306 -7.72 -12.07 8.71
C THR A 306 -8.32 -10.66 8.64
N ARG A 307 -8.31 -9.93 9.76
CA ARG A 307 -8.89 -8.58 9.84
C ARG A 307 -8.00 -7.52 9.21
N TYR A 308 -6.72 -7.48 9.60
CA TYR A 308 -5.85 -6.34 9.32
C TYR A 308 -4.91 -6.56 8.14
N LEU A 309 -4.46 -7.79 7.91
CA LEU A 309 -3.38 -8.05 6.95
C LEU A 309 -3.87 -8.65 5.65
N LYS A 310 -4.91 -9.49 5.68
CA LYS A 310 -5.43 -10.26 4.52
C LYS A 310 -5.64 -9.42 3.25
N PRO A 311 -6.17 -8.18 3.29
CA PRO A 311 -6.32 -7.36 2.08
C PRO A 311 -4.97 -6.95 1.46
N PHE A 312 -3.89 -6.96 2.24
CA PHE A 312 -2.60 -6.35 1.91
C PHE A 312 -1.45 -7.35 1.76
N ILE A 313 -1.68 -8.64 2.03
CA ILE A 313 -0.67 -9.69 1.90
C ILE A 313 -1.13 -10.80 0.95
N ASN A 314 -0.18 -11.42 0.26
CA ASN A 314 -0.39 -12.62 -0.53
C ASN A 314 0.18 -13.82 0.23
N THR A 315 -0.71 -14.71 0.66
CA THR A 315 -0.37 -15.93 1.42
C THR A 315 -0.38 -17.20 0.56
N TYR A 316 -0.62 -17.11 -0.75
CA TYR A 316 -0.68 -18.26 -1.66
C TYR A 316 0.70 -18.80 -2.07
N GLN A 317 1.75 -18.02 -1.82
CA GLN A 317 3.13 -18.40 -2.14
C GLN A 317 3.82 -19.01 -0.92
N SER A 318 4.91 -19.75 -1.16
CA SER A 318 5.74 -20.34 -0.09
C SER A 318 6.31 -19.31 0.87
N ARG A 319 6.46 -18.05 0.42
CA ARG A 319 6.81 -16.90 1.25
C ARG A 319 5.72 -15.86 1.12
N TRP A 320 5.24 -15.35 2.24
CA TRP A 320 4.28 -14.27 2.23
C TRP A 320 4.91 -12.98 1.72
N THR A 321 4.15 -12.25 0.91
CA THR A 321 4.57 -10.99 0.28
C THR A 321 3.47 -9.93 0.43
N THR A 322 3.84 -8.66 0.27
CA THR A 322 2.86 -7.57 0.21
C THR A 322 2.13 -7.59 -1.14
N THR A 323 0.85 -7.22 -1.12
CA THR A 323 0.06 -7.02 -2.33
C THR A 323 0.08 -5.53 -2.71
N ASN A 324 0.30 -5.24 -3.99
CA ASN A 324 0.29 -3.88 -4.52
C ASN A 324 -0.89 -3.65 -5.45
N LEU A 325 -1.46 -2.45 -5.39
CA LEU A 325 -2.47 -1.93 -6.30
C LEU A 325 -2.01 -0.56 -6.81
N ASP A 326 -2.08 -0.33 -8.13
CA ASP A 326 -1.56 0.88 -8.80
C ASP A 326 -0.09 1.18 -8.46
N GLY A 327 0.72 0.12 -8.37
CA GLY A 327 2.15 0.21 -8.05
C GLY A 327 2.47 0.55 -6.59
N SER A 328 1.48 0.56 -5.69
CA SER A 328 1.66 0.91 -4.27
C SER A 328 0.94 -0.09 -3.35
N GLY A 329 1.51 -0.34 -2.18
CA GLY A 329 0.95 -1.22 -1.16
C GLY A 329 1.52 -0.90 0.22
N LEU A 330 1.03 -1.60 1.24
CA LEU A 330 1.57 -1.50 2.59
C LEU A 330 3.01 -2.03 2.65
N ARG A 331 3.76 -1.54 3.63
CA ARG A 331 5.14 -1.94 3.84
C ARG A 331 5.17 -2.86 5.06
N PHE A 332 5.54 -4.11 4.82
CA PHE A 332 5.79 -5.07 5.87
C PHE A 332 7.23 -5.58 5.77
N SER A 333 7.89 -5.74 6.92
CA SER A 333 9.21 -6.36 6.97
C SER A 333 9.09 -7.86 6.68
N GLN A 334 10.01 -8.41 5.89
CA GLN A 334 9.98 -9.82 5.51
C GLN A 334 10.12 -10.75 6.74
N SER A 335 10.88 -10.31 7.75
CA SER A 335 11.01 -11.00 9.04
C SER A 335 9.67 -11.13 9.74
N THR A 336 8.88 -10.06 9.79
CA THR A 336 7.56 -10.08 10.44
C THR A 336 6.59 -10.98 9.70
N LEU A 337 6.56 -10.91 8.37
CA LEU A 337 5.75 -11.84 7.56
C LEU A 337 6.16 -13.30 7.77
N ALA A 338 7.47 -13.58 7.92
CA ALA A 338 7.96 -14.93 8.22
C ALA A 338 7.56 -15.41 9.63
N THR A 339 7.59 -14.53 10.64
CA THR A 339 7.11 -14.86 11.99
C THR A 339 5.60 -15.14 11.99
N LEU A 340 4.81 -14.34 11.27
CA LEU A 340 3.37 -14.57 11.11
C LEU A 340 3.06 -15.84 10.31
N GLN A 341 3.85 -16.16 9.29
CA GLN A 341 3.72 -17.44 8.60
C GLN A 341 4.00 -18.62 9.55
N THR A 342 4.91 -18.45 10.50
CA THR A 342 5.20 -19.47 11.53
C THR A 342 3.99 -19.71 12.44
N THR A 343 3.14 -18.71 12.71
CA THR A 343 1.91 -18.93 13.50
C THR A 343 0.94 -19.87 12.81
N GLN A 344 0.80 -19.78 11.48
CA GLN A 344 -0.01 -20.74 10.71
C GLN A 344 0.59 -22.15 10.74
N THR A 345 1.91 -22.29 10.67
CA THR A 345 2.54 -23.61 10.80
C THR A 345 2.32 -24.21 12.19
N ILE A 346 2.46 -23.41 13.25
CA ILE A 346 2.13 -23.82 14.63
C ILE A 346 0.66 -24.24 14.71
N GLN A 347 -0.25 -23.46 14.13
CA GLN A 347 -1.67 -23.76 14.11
C GLN A 347 -1.95 -25.11 13.41
N GLN A 348 -1.39 -25.35 12.23
CA GLN A 348 -1.56 -26.59 11.46
C GLN A 348 -1.02 -27.83 12.18
N LEU A 349 0.08 -27.69 12.92
CA LEU A 349 0.70 -28.80 13.65
C LEU A 349 -0.05 -29.16 14.93
N PHE A 350 -0.57 -28.16 15.64
CA PHE A 350 -1.16 -28.36 16.96
C PHE A 350 -2.66 -28.44 16.96
N PHE A 351 -3.36 -27.89 15.97
CA PHE A 351 -4.82 -27.89 15.85
C PHE A 351 -5.26 -28.61 14.56
N PRO A 352 -4.94 -29.92 14.40
CA PRO A 352 -5.11 -30.64 13.13
C PRO A 352 -6.58 -30.79 12.70
N ASN A 353 -7.53 -30.61 13.63
CA ASN A 353 -8.96 -30.69 13.35
C ASN A 353 -9.59 -29.33 13.03
N GLY A 354 -8.83 -28.23 13.07
CA GLY A 354 -9.35 -26.88 12.91
C GLY A 354 -10.24 -26.42 14.06
N ASP A 355 -10.14 -27.05 15.24
CA ASP A 355 -10.81 -26.64 16.47
C ASP A 355 -9.80 -26.01 17.46
N GLN A 356 -10.29 -25.56 18.62
CA GLN A 356 -9.44 -24.96 19.65
C GLN A 356 -8.81 -26.01 20.60
N HIS A 357 -8.69 -27.27 20.16
CA HIS A 357 -8.11 -28.35 20.96
C HIS A 357 -6.76 -28.76 20.42
N ILE A 358 -5.71 -28.54 21.23
CA ILE A 358 -4.37 -29.01 20.86
C ILE A 358 -4.33 -30.54 20.86
N ARG A 359 -3.82 -31.11 19.78
CA ARG A 359 -3.63 -32.55 19.65
C ARG A 359 -2.48 -32.88 18.70
N VAL A 360 -1.43 -33.47 19.25
CA VAL A 360 -0.36 -34.11 18.49
C VAL A 360 -0.37 -35.59 18.77
N SER A 361 -0.80 -36.39 17.80
CA SER A 361 -0.76 -37.85 17.88
C SER A 361 0.51 -38.39 17.23
N PHE A 362 1.21 -39.27 17.94
CA PHE A 362 2.44 -39.88 17.46
C PHE A 362 2.58 -41.30 17.98
N SER A 363 3.50 -42.07 17.40
CA SER A 363 3.88 -43.39 17.90
C SER A 363 5.36 -43.46 18.20
N LEU A 364 5.72 -44.19 19.24
CA LEU A 364 7.10 -44.55 19.56
C LEU A 364 7.30 -46.03 19.26
N THR A 365 8.34 -46.35 18.49
CA THR A 365 8.74 -47.72 18.19
C THR A 365 10.12 -47.99 18.76
N SER A 366 10.23 -48.99 19.64
CA SER A 366 11.53 -49.45 20.12
C SER A 366 12.34 -50.01 18.96
N GLN A 367 13.56 -49.50 18.77
CA GLN A 367 14.49 -50.07 17.81
C GLN A 367 15.18 -51.28 18.44
N THR A 368 16.49 -51.43 18.24
CA THR A 368 17.25 -52.47 18.94
C THR A 368 17.40 -52.12 20.42
N LEU A 369 16.91 -52.99 21.31
CA LEU A 369 17.23 -52.92 22.74
C LEU A 369 18.55 -53.68 23.01
N PRO A 370 19.61 -53.02 23.51
CA PRO A 370 20.81 -53.72 23.94
C PRO A 370 20.48 -54.76 25.02
N LYS A 371 21.21 -55.89 25.04
CA LYS A 371 21.01 -56.95 26.06
C LYS A 371 21.19 -56.45 27.51
N THR A 372 21.92 -55.34 27.68
CA THR A 372 22.13 -54.66 28.96
C THR A 372 20.89 -53.93 29.48
N ILE A 373 19.90 -53.65 28.62
CA ILE A 373 18.65 -52.99 28.99
C ILE A 373 17.56 -54.02 29.22
N LYS A 374 16.86 -53.88 30.35
CA LYS A 374 15.72 -54.73 30.72
C LYS A 374 14.41 -54.20 30.13
N GLN A 375 14.18 -52.89 30.26
CA GLN A 375 12.97 -52.24 29.74
C GLN A 375 13.13 -50.72 29.67
N ILE A 376 12.31 -50.11 28.81
CA ILE A 376 12.13 -48.66 28.69
C ILE A 376 10.67 -48.36 29.02
N ILE A 377 10.44 -47.47 29.96
CA ILE A 377 9.10 -47.05 30.37
C ILE A 377 8.89 -45.63 29.89
N VAL A 378 7.91 -45.41 29.03
CA VAL A 378 7.48 -44.09 28.60
C VAL A 378 6.17 -43.75 29.29
N ALA A 379 6.09 -42.59 29.92
CA ALA A 379 4.88 -42.05 30.52
C ALA A 379 4.67 -40.60 30.07
N ILE A 380 3.44 -40.24 29.72
CA ILE A 380 3.01 -38.88 29.37
C ILE A 380 1.66 -38.65 30.04
N GLY A 381 1.66 -37.99 31.20
CA GLY A 381 0.50 -37.92 32.07
C GLY A 381 0.05 -39.32 32.49
N LYS A 382 -1.19 -39.69 32.17
CA LYS A 382 -1.77 -41.02 32.45
C LYS A 382 -1.42 -42.07 31.40
N GLN A 383 -0.93 -41.66 30.22
CA GLN A 383 -0.52 -42.60 29.18
C GLN A 383 0.80 -43.26 29.56
N ARG A 384 0.88 -44.60 29.50
CA ARG A 384 2.12 -45.33 29.82
C ARG A 384 2.28 -46.57 28.96
N PHE A 385 3.51 -46.82 28.51
CA PHE A 385 3.88 -48.06 27.84
C PHE A 385 5.27 -48.54 28.29
N THR A 386 5.44 -49.86 28.35
CA THR A 386 6.71 -50.50 28.69
C THR A 386 7.22 -51.27 27.49
N PHE A 387 8.34 -50.83 26.93
CA PHE A 387 9.06 -51.53 25.88
C PHE A 387 10.08 -52.49 26.52
N ASN A 388 10.00 -53.77 26.19
CA ASN A 388 10.89 -54.83 26.68
C ASN A 388 11.47 -55.71 25.55
N ALA A 389 11.09 -55.42 24.30
CA ALA A 389 11.61 -56.05 23.09
C ALA A 389 11.77 -55.01 21.97
N ALA A 390 12.51 -55.39 20.92
CA ALA A 390 12.63 -54.59 19.71
C ALA A 390 11.32 -54.59 18.89
N ASN A 391 11.12 -53.55 18.09
CA ASN A 391 9.97 -53.38 17.19
C ASN A 391 8.60 -53.37 17.88
N GLN A 392 8.55 -53.02 19.16
CA GLN A 392 7.29 -52.75 19.85
C GLN A 392 6.89 -51.30 19.58
N THR A 393 5.64 -51.08 19.19
CA THR A 393 5.09 -49.75 18.91
C THR A 393 3.98 -49.42 19.89
N ALA A 394 4.01 -48.19 20.41
CA ALA A 394 2.93 -47.64 21.23
C ALA A 394 2.53 -46.25 20.72
N LYS A 395 1.24 -45.94 20.81
CA LYS A 395 0.68 -44.65 20.40
C LYS A 395 0.50 -43.75 21.61
N PHE A 396 0.78 -42.47 21.42
CA PHE A 396 0.64 -41.42 22.42
C PHE A 396 -0.02 -40.19 21.80
N THR A 397 -0.60 -39.35 22.65
CA THR A 397 -1.08 -38.02 22.28
C THR A 397 -0.54 -36.99 23.25
N TRP A 398 -0.05 -35.87 22.74
CA TRP A 398 0.33 -34.69 23.52
C TRP A 398 -0.56 -33.48 23.17
N PRO A 399 -0.97 -32.66 24.16
CA PRO A 399 -0.87 -32.93 25.59
C PRO A 399 -1.85 -34.03 26.04
N ASP A 400 -1.64 -34.58 27.24
CA ASP A 400 -2.63 -35.43 27.89
C ASP A 400 -3.65 -34.55 28.64
N TRP A 401 -4.75 -34.21 27.99
CA TRP A 401 -5.80 -33.38 28.60
C TRP A 401 -6.47 -34.03 29.83
N GLN A 402 -6.35 -35.35 30.05
CA GLN A 402 -6.86 -36.00 31.26
C GLN A 402 -5.95 -35.81 32.48
N ASP A 403 -4.71 -35.36 32.25
CA ASP A 403 -3.70 -35.09 33.27
C ASP A 403 -2.71 -34.03 32.76
N ILE A 404 -3.24 -32.84 32.45
CA ILE A 404 -2.47 -31.76 31.79
C ILE A 404 -1.26 -31.29 32.61
N ASN A 405 -1.32 -31.45 33.94
CA ASN A 405 -0.23 -31.11 34.86
C ASN A 405 0.64 -32.33 35.21
N GLY A 406 0.35 -33.49 34.64
CA GLY A 406 1.05 -34.74 34.87
C GLY A 406 2.51 -34.69 34.42
N ALA A 407 3.34 -35.50 35.05
CA ALA A 407 4.73 -35.66 34.62
C ALA A 407 4.81 -36.45 33.31
N SER A 408 5.79 -36.10 32.49
CA SER A 408 6.23 -36.94 31.37
C SER A 408 7.61 -37.49 31.68
N SER A 409 7.87 -38.75 31.32
CA SER A 409 9.17 -39.36 31.56
C SER A 409 9.50 -40.48 30.58
N VAL A 410 10.79 -40.65 30.32
CA VAL A 410 11.39 -41.86 29.75
C VAL A 410 12.33 -42.43 30.79
N THR A 411 11.99 -43.59 31.35
CA THR A 411 12.82 -44.31 32.33
C THR A 411 13.41 -45.55 31.68
N ILE A 412 14.74 -45.59 31.59
CA ILE A 412 15.49 -46.74 31.10
C ILE A 412 15.97 -47.54 32.30
N ILE A 413 15.69 -48.84 32.31
CA ILE A 413 16.06 -49.76 33.40
C ILE A 413 17.00 -50.82 32.83
N ASP A 414 18.19 -50.94 33.42
CA ASP A 414 19.16 -51.97 33.03
C ASP A 414 18.89 -53.33 33.70
N GLN A 415 19.65 -54.35 33.31
CA GLN A 415 19.53 -55.71 33.89
C GLN A 415 19.83 -55.76 35.41
N HIS A 416 20.56 -54.78 35.95
CA HIS A 416 20.87 -54.65 37.38
C HIS A 416 19.83 -53.79 38.13
N ASN A 417 18.72 -53.42 37.48
CA ASN A 417 17.67 -52.52 37.97
C ASN A 417 18.13 -51.08 38.26
N LYS A 418 19.28 -50.63 37.72
CA LYS A 418 19.66 -49.22 37.72
C LYS A 418 18.73 -48.45 36.79
N LYS A 419 18.24 -47.30 37.25
CA LYS A 419 17.30 -46.45 36.51
C LYS A 419 17.99 -45.17 36.05
N THR A 420 17.82 -44.84 34.78
CA THR A 420 18.12 -43.52 34.23
C THR A 420 16.80 -42.92 33.76
N THR A 421 16.40 -41.77 34.31
CA THR A 421 15.11 -41.14 34.00
C THR A 421 15.34 -39.76 33.41
N PHE A 422 14.72 -39.52 32.26
CA PHE A 422 14.55 -38.21 31.65
C PHE A 422 13.11 -37.79 31.93
N SER A 423 12.91 -36.61 32.49
CA SER A 423 11.58 -36.20 32.94
C SER A 423 11.32 -34.72 32.69
N GLY A 424 10.05 -34.39 32.55
CA GLY A 424 9.51 -33.04 32.57
C GLY A 424 8.15 -33.05 33.27
N VAL A 425 7.67 -31.88 33.64
CA VAL A 425 6.39 -31.72 34.37
C VAL A 425 5.46 -30.77 33.62
N GLY A 426 4.18 -30.77 33.99
CA GLY A 426 3.24 -29.81 33.43
C GLY A 426 2.88 -30.07 31.97
N PRO A 427 2.12 -29.14 31.35
CA PRO A 427 1.62 -29.30 29.99
C PRO A 427 2.72 -29.50 28.95
N TRP A 428 3.91 -28.96 29.20
CA TRP A 428 5.07 -29.06 28.32
C TRP A 428 6.08 -30.13 28.74
N GLY A 429 5.73 -31.00 29.69
CA GLY A 429 6.66 -31.99 30.25
C GLY A 429 7.25 -32.93 29.18
N TRP A 430 6.47 -33.32 28.17
CA TRP A 430 6.98 -34.16 27.08
C TRP A 430 8.04 -33.46 26.23
N TRP A 431 7.88 -32.17 25.98
CA TRP A 431 8.88 -31.36 25.27
C TRP A 431 10.19 -31.26 26.07
N GLN A 432 10.11 -31.10 27.39
CA GLN A 432 11.29 -31.10 28.26
C GLN A 432 12.02 -32.44 28.27
N VAL A 433 11.28 -33.56 28.17
CA VAL A 433 11.88 -34.90 28.01
C VAL A 433 12.62 -34.99 26.68
N LEU A 434 12.01 -34.54 25.58
CA LEU A 434 12.63 -34.56 24.25
C LEU A 434 13.85 -33.65 24.16
N GLN A 435 13.88 -32.52 24.87
CA GLN A 435 15.06 -31.64 24.95
C GLN A 435 16.29 -32.32 25.57
N GLN A 436 16.09 -33.35 26.40
CA GLN A 436 17.17 -34.13 27.01
C GLN A 436 17.68 -35.27 26.09
N ALA A 437 17.06 -35.43 24.91
CA ALA A 437 17.44 -36.40 23.89
C ALA A 437 18.07 -35.72 22.68
N ASP A 438 18.86 -36.48 21.92
CA ASP A 438 19.28 -36.07 20.57
C ASP A 438 18.27 -36.62 19.55
N THR A 439 17.63 -35.74 18.80
CA THR A 439 16.59 -36.10 17.82
C THR A 439 17.07 -35.78 16.42
N GLN A 440 17.07 -36.79 15.54
CA GLN A 440 17.51 -36.66 14.15
C GLN A 440 16.46 -37.24 13.20
N PRO A 441 16.27 -36.70 11.98
CA PRO A 441 15.42 -37.34 10.98
C PRO A 441 15.86 -38.78 10.70
N ALA A 442 14.90 -39.70 10.57
CA ALA A 442 15.17 -41.08 10.18
C ALA A 442 15.03 -41.26 8.65
N ASN A 443 15.45 -42.41 8.13
CA ASN A 443 15.30 -42.74 6.70
C ASN A 443 13.84 -42.90 6.26
N GLN A 444 12.94 -43.18 7.21
CA GLN A 444 11.50 -43.32 6.96
C GLN A 444 10.84 -41.93 6.99
N ALA A 445 9.91 -41.68 6.07
CA ALA A 445 9.14 -40.44 6.05
C ALA A 445 8.41 -40.22 7.38
N GLN A 446 8.30 -38.95 7.80
CA GLN A 446 7.56 -38.53 9.00
C GLN A 446 8.01 -39.27 10.28
N THR A 447 9.29 -39.66 10.31
CA THR A 447 9.89 -40.42 11.41
C THR A 447 11.20 -39.80 11.84
N TRP A 448 11.40 -39.68 13.15
CA TRP A 448 12.60 -39.12 13.78
C TRP A 448 13.16 -40.11 14.80
N MET A 449 14.47 -40.25 14.85
CA MET A 449 15.17 -41.08 15.80
C MET A 449 15.49 -40.26 17.06
N VAL A 450 14.86 -40.61 18.19
CA VAL A 450 15.06 -39.97 19.48
C VAL A 450 16.03 -40.80 20.31
N SER A 451 17.20 -40.25 20.62
CA SER A 451 18.32 -40.93 21.28
C SER A 451 18.55 -40.42 22.70
N PHE A 452 18.33 -41.28 23.69
CA PHE A 452 18.56 -40.99 25.10
C PHE A 452 19.90 -41.56 25.57
N LYS A 453 20.75 -40.73 26.20
CA LYS A 453 22.06 -41.16 26.70
C LYS A 453 21.94 -41.89 28.04
N ALA A 454 21.89 -43.22 28.01
CA ALA A 454 21.85 -44.06 29.22
C ALA A 454 23.02 -45.04 29.26
N GLY A 455 24.02 -44.75 30.11
CA GLY A 455 25.25 -45.55 30.18
C GLY A 455 26.16 -45.31 28.97
N ASN A 456 26.79 -46.38 28.45
CA ASN A 456 27.79 -46.27 27.37
C ASN A 456 27.19 -46.31 25.95
N GLN A 457 25.92 -46.71 25.79
CA GLN A 457 25.25 -46.77 24.49
C GLN A 457 23.93 -45.99 24.54
N PRO A 458 23.63 -45.14 23.55
CA PRO A 458 22.35 -44.45 23.49
C PRO A 458 21.22 -45.43 23.23
N ILE A 459 20.06 -45.15 23.82
CA ILE A 459 18.83 -45.90 23.61
C ILE A 459 17.95 -45.12 22.65
N GLN A 460 17.49 -45.80 21.61
CA GLN A 460 16.81 -45.19 20.48
C GLN A 460 15.34 -45.60 20.39
N LEU A 461 14.48 -44.59 20.27
CA LEU A 461 13.05 -44.75 19.94
C LEU A 461 12.78 -44.02 18.62
N ALA A 462 12.14 -44.69 17.67
CA ALA A 462 11.66 -44.04 16.46
C ALA A 462 10.29 -43.40 16.76
N LEU A 463 10.22 -42.07 16.64
CA LEU A 463 9.02 -41.25 16.78
C LEU A 463 8.43 -41.02 15.39
N SER A 464 7.22 -41.51 15.15
CA SER A 464 6.50 -41.29 13.89
C SER A 464 5.23 -40.47 14.11
N THR A 465 4.96 -39.53 13.22
CA THR A 465 3.76 -38.66 13.24
C THR A 465 2.99 -38.77 11.93
N ASN A 466 1.81 -38.14 11.86
CA ASN A 466 1.05 -37.98 10.61
C ASN A 466 1.35 -36.65 9.89
N THR A 467 2.26 -35.84 10.43
CA THR A 467 2.64 -34.52 9.90
C THR A 467 3.91 -34.62 9.07
N ALA A 468 4.03 -33.81 8.01
CA ALA A 468 5.25 -33.76 7.21
C ALA A 468 6.43 -33.16 7.98
N GLU A 469 6.16 -32.21 8.88
CA GLU A 469 7.15 -31.57 9.74
C GLU A 469 7.15 -32.19 11.15
N TYR A 470 8.29 -32.06 11.84
CA TYR A 470 8.45 -32.49 13.23
C TYR A 470 7.65 -31.55 14.16
N PRO A 471 6.65 -32.06 14.90
CA PRO A 471 5.80 -31.21 15.73
C PRO A 471 6.48 -30.75 17.04
N PHE A 472 7.57 -31.40 17.46
CA PHE A 472 8.27 -31.09 18.71
C PHE A 472 9.59 -30.33 18.49
N ASP A 473 9.65 -29.51 17.43
CA ASP A 473 10.80 -28.68 17.11
C ASP A 473 10.85 -27.42 17.99
N ILE A 474 11.77 -27.40 18.96
CA ILE A 474 11.93 -26.29 19.90
C ILE A 474 12.44 -25.00 19.21
N ASP A 475 13.17 -25.12 18.10
CA ASP A 475 13.75 -23.97 17.42
C ASP A 475 12.68 -23.08 16.77
N ARG A 476 11.48 -23.65 16.52
CA ARG A 476 10.29 -22.91 16.07
C ARG A 476 9.82 -21.87 17.09
N PHE A 477 9.99 -22.15 18.38
CA PHE A 477 9.59 -21.27 19.47
C PHE A 477 10.73 -20.38 19.94
N LYS A 478 11.96 -20.91 20.01
CA LYS A 478 13.16 -20.17 20.43
C LYS A 478 13.41 -18.92 19.61
N ASN A 479 13.15 -18.98 18.30
CA ASN A 479 13.33 -17.85 17.38
C ASN A 479 12.05 -17.03 17.18
N PHE A 480 10.96 -17.37 17.88
CA PHE A 480 9.68 -16.68 17.76
C PHE A 480 9.71 -15.38 18.56
N ARG A 481 9.95 -14.28 17.85
CA ARG A 481 9.92 -12.92 18.40
C ARG A 481 9.17 -12.01 17.44
N LEU A 482 8.20 -11.29 17.97
CA LEU A 482 7.41 -10.32 17.23
C LEU A 482 8.11 -8.96 17.29
N MET A 483 8.25 -8.30 16.15
CA MET A 483 8.80 -6.95 16.10
C MET A 483 7.76 -5.95 16.59
N GLU A 484 8.20 -4.88 17.27
CA GLU A 484 7.34 -3.79 17.78
C GLU A 484 6.43 -3.15 16.72
N ARG A 485 6.86 -3.18 15.45
CA ARG A 485 6.11 -2.61 14.31
C ARG A 485 6.22 -3.54 13.11
N LEU A 486 5.18 -3.52 12.28
CA LEU A 486 5.06 -4.44 11.14
C LEU A 486 5.92 -4.03 9.93
N GLY A 487 6.34 -2.76 9.81
CA GLY A 487 6.99 -2.19 8.62
C GLY A 487 8.07 -1.16 8.88
#